data_AF-A0A512J2V6-F1
#
_entry.id   AF-A0A512J2V6-F1
#
_cell.length_a   1.000
_cell.length_b   1.000
_cell.length_c   1.000
_cell.angle_alpha   90.00
_cell.angle_beta   90.00
_cell.angle_gamma   90.00
#
_symmetry.space_group_name_H-M   'P 1'
#
loop_
_entity.id
_entity.type
_entity.pdbx_description
1 polymer ?
#
loop_
_entity_poly.entity_id
_entity_poly.type
_entity_poly.pdbx_seq_one_letter_code
_entity_poly.pdbx_strand_id
1 'polypeptide(L)'
;MAAVELSVEAGPGTGLQLTVRAGGRTIGLPIDADQAARLGEALLAASVLCGPLCPPLPLGSRITRGRVPAASWRVGAIDRGRRPVLDVRLVSGAELSIMLTPDSAVACGEELAMTGRLALVPEDGPRN
;
A
#
# COMPACT_ATOMS: atom_id res chain seq x y z
N MET A 1 16.16 -16.45 -16.85
CA MET A 1 16.48 -15.21 -16.11
C MET A 1 16.88 -15.61 -14.70
N ALA A 2 18.00 -15.11 -14.17
CA ALA A 2 18.30 -15.30 -12.75
C ALA A 2 17.19 -14.62 -11.95
N ALA A 3 16.50 -15.36 -11.09
CA ALA A 3 15.47 -14.78 -10.24
C ALA A 3 16.11 -13.72 -9.33
N VAL A 4 15.58 -12.50 -9.39
CA VAL A 4 15.91 -11.45 -8.42
C VAL A 4 14.98 -11.66 -7.24
N GLU A 5 15.54 -11.83 -6.05
CA GLU A 5 14.80 -11.95 -4.81
C GLU A 5 15.07 -10.71 -3.94
N LEU A 6 13.99 -10.11 -3.43
CA LEU A 6 14.02 -8.96 -2.54
C LEU A 6 13.42 -9.41 -1.20
N SER A 7 14.17 -9.25 -0.11
CA SER A 7 13.66 -9.48 1.25
C SER A 7 14.02 -8.30 2.16
N VAL A 8 13.19 -8.05 3.16
CA VAL A 8 13.51 -7.13 4.27
C VAL A 8 13.51 -7.96 5.54
N GLU A 9 14.60 -7.90 6.28
CA GLU A 9 14.83 -8.71 7.47
C GLU A 9 15.20 -7.80 8.65
N ALA A 10 14.92 -8.27 9.86
CA ALA A 10 15.44 -7.63 11.06
C ALA A 10 16.97 -7.82 11.11
N GLY A 11 17.71 -6.71 11.15
CA GLY A 11 19.15 -6.72 11.35
C GLY A 11 19.51 -6.78 12.83
N PRO A 12 20.81 -6.76 13.18
CA PRO A 12 21.26 -6.67 14.56
C PRO A 12 20.69 -5.43 15.27
N GLY A 13 20.17 -5.59 16.49
CA GLY A 13 19.55 -4.50 17.26
C GLY A 13 18.11 -4.20 16.81
N THR A 14 17.79 -2.91 16.62
CA THR A 14 16.49 -2.42 16.09
C THR A 14 16.57 -2.03 14.61
N GLY A 15 17.65 -2.39 13.92
CA GLY A 15 17.88 -2.03 12.52
C GLY A 15 17.13 -2.95 11.55
N LEU A 16 16.85 -2.45 10.35
CA LEU A 16 16.30 -3.22 9.25
C LEU A 16 17.38 -3.43 8.18
N GLN A 17 17.29 -4.53 7.44
CA GLN A 17 18.19 -4.83 6.34
C GLN A 17 17.39 -5.22 5.10
N LEU A 18 17.54 -4.46 4.02
CA LEU A 18 17.08 -4.83 2.69
C LEU A 18 18.12 -5.74 2.04
N THR A 19 17.70 -6.93 1.64
CA THR A 19 18.54 -7.91 0.97
C THR A 19 18.09 -8.08 -0.47
N VAL A 20 19.04 -7.96 -1.40
CA VAL A 20 18.84 -8.21 -2.83
C VAL A 20 19.70 -9.39 -3.23
N ARG A 21 19.09 -10.46 -3.72
CA ARG A 21 19.78 -11.62 -4.29
C ARG A 21 19.61 -11.63 -5.79
N ALA A 22 20.72 -11.56 -6.53
CA ALA A 22 20.73 -11.59 -7.98
C ALA A 22 22.04 -12.19 -8.50
N GLY A 23 21.95 -13.12 -9.46
CA GLY A 23 23.14 -13.70 -10.11
C GLY A 23 24.14 -14.36 -9.14
N GLY A 24 23.63 -15.04 -8.10
CA GLY A 24 24.46 -15.68 -7.06
C GLY A 24 25.10 -14.71 -6.06
N ARG A 25 24.84 -13.40 -6.18
CA ARG A 25 25.33 -12.38 -5.25
C ARG A 25 24.20 -11.94 -4.33
N THR A 26 24.53 -11.75 -3.06
CA THR A 26 23.63 -11.16 -2.06
C THR A 26 24.19 -9.80 -1.67
N ILE A 27 23.37 -8.75 -1.77
CA ILE A 27 23.71 -7.39 -1.34
C ILE A 27 22.77 -7.04 -0.19
N GLY A 28 23.34 -6.75 0.98
CA GLY A 28 22.61 -6.24 2.13
C GLY A 28 22.77 -4.73 2.26
N LEU A 29 21.67 -4.02 2.44
CA LEU A 29 21.62 -2.57 2.63
C LEU A 29 20.93 -2.29 3.98
N PRO A 30 21.63 -1.73 4.97
CA PRO A 30 20.98 -1.29 6.20
C PRO A 30 20.03 -0.14 5.88
N ILE A 31 18.81 -0.23 6.38
CA ILE A 31 17.79 0.82 6.26
C ILE A 31 17.16 1.09 7.62
N ASP A 32 16.68 2.31 7.82
CA ASP A 32 15.82 2.66 8.96
C ASP A 32 14.32 2.48 8.64
N ALA A 33 13.47 2.66 9.64
CA ALA A 33 12.02 2.50 9.50
C ALA A 33 11.38 3.52 8.53
N ASP A 34 11.92 4.73 8.46
CA ASP A 34 11.41 5.81 7.60
C ASP A 34 11.82 5.60 6.13
N GLN A 35 13.03 5.09 5.89
CA GLN A 35 13.48 4.58 4.61
C GLN A 35 12.67 3.37 4.15
N ALA A 36 12.39 2.41 5.04
CA ALA A 36 11.55 1.27 4.74
C ALA A 36 10.13 1.69 4.36
N ALA A 37 9.53 2.64 5.09
CA ALA A 37 8.21 3.17 4.77
C ALA A 37 8.17 3.82 3.38
N ARG A 38 9.11 4.72 3.08
CA ARG A 38 9.20 5.37 1.76
C ARG A 38 9.43 4.38 0.62
N LEU A 39 10.28 3.36 0.85
CA LEU A 39 10.52 2.31 -0.13
C LEU A 39 9.25 1.49 -0.37
N GLY A 40 8.54 1.10 0.70
CA GLY A 40 7.28 0.36 0.61
C GLY A 40 6.20 1.15 -0.16
N GLU A 41 6.04 2.44 0.14
CA GLU A 41 5.12 3.34 -0.58
C GLU A 41 5.44 3.39 -2.08
N ALA A 42 6.73 3.58 -2.43
CA ALA A 42 7.17 3.64 -3.81
C ALA A 42 6.95 2.32 -4.55
N LEU A 43 7.25 1.18 -3.92
CA LEU A 43 7.06 -0.15 -4.50
C LEU A 43 5.59 -0.48 -4.69
N LEU A 44 4.73 -0.16 -3.73
CA LEU A 44 3.28 -0.34 -3.85
C LEU A 44 2.71 0.51 -4.98
N ALA A 45 3.08 1.78 -5.06
CA ALA A 45 2.67 2.66 -6.16
C ALA A 45 3.15 2.13 -7.52
N ALA A 46 4.42 1.70 -7.60
CA ALA A 46 4.97 1.11 -8.82
C ALA A 46 4.23 -0.16 -9.26
N SER A 47 3.81 -1.01 -8.31
CA SER A 47 3.05 -2.24 -8.60
C SER A 47 1.74 -1.97 -9.33
N VAL A 48 1.13 -0.80 -9.10
CA VAL A 48 -0.10 -0.36 -9.75
C VAL A 48 0.22 0.37 -11.06
N LEU A 49 1.09 1.39 -11.01
CA LEU A 49 1.35 2.28 -12.14
C LEU A 49 2.06 1.60 -13.31
N CYS A 50 2.81 0.54 -13.06
CA CYS A 50 3.44 -0.27 -14.10
C CYS A 50 2.58 -1.46 -14.54
N GLY A 51 1.32 -1.53 -14.08
CA GLY A 51 0.36 -2.54 -14.51
C GLY A 51 -0.14 -2.30 -15.93
N PRO A 52 -0.70 -3.33 -16.61
CA PRO A 52 -1.12 -3.25 -18.01
C PRO A 52 -2.28 -2.27 -18.28
N LEU A 53 -2.98 -1.85 -17.22
CA LEU A 53 -4.11 -0.92 -17.30
C LEU A 53 -3.69 0.55 -17.18
N CYS A 54 -2.41 0.83 -16.91
CA CYS A 54 -1.89 2.18 -16.74
C CYS A 54 -1.03 2.60 -17.96
N PRO A 55 -1.11 3.88 -18.39
CA PRO A 55 -0.17 4.42 -19.37
C PRO A 55 1.28 4.26 -18.89
N PRO A 56 2.24 3.95 -19.79
CA PRO A 56 3.63 3.79 -19.43
C PRO A 56 4.21 5.11 -18.88
N LEU A 57 4.99 5.00 -17.81
CA LEU A 57 5.67 6.15 -17.22
C LEU A 57 6.92 6.54 -18.04
N PRO A 58 7.23 7.84 -18.18
CA PRO A 58 8.49 8.28 -18.79
C PRO A 58 9.71 7.72 -18.04
N LEU A 59 10.76 7.35 -18.77
CA LEU A 59 12.02 6.89 -18.18
C LEU A 59 12.59 7.94 -17.21
N GLY A 60 13.07 7.47 -16.05
CA GLY A 60 13.59 8.34 -14.98
C GLY A 60 12.53 8.97 -14.09
N SER A 61 11.23 8.70 -14.33
CA SER A 61 10.16 9.17 -13.45
C SER A 61 10.34 8.64 -12.03
N ARG A 62 10.36 9.55 -11.05
CA ARG A 62 10.49 9.19 -9.64
C ARG A 62 9.13 8.81 -9.08
N ILE A 63 8.98 7.57 -8.63
CA ILE A 63 7.78 7.09 -7.94
C ILE A 63 8.05 7.23 -6.43
N THR A 64 7.34 8.14 -5.76
CA THR A 64 7.52 8.39 -4.33
C THR A 64 6.28 8.05 -3.52
N ARG A 65 5.10 8.44 -3.99
CA ARG A 65 3.78 8.17 -3.38
C ARG A 65 2.71 8.14 -4.46
N GLY A 66 1.64 7.40 -4.23
CA GLY A 66 0.49 7.37 -5.12
C GLY A 66 -0.78 6.92 -4.42
N ARG A 67 -1.93 7.43 -4.86
CA ARG A 67 -3.23 6.84 -4.51
C ARG A 67 -3.37 5.56 -5.31
N VAL A 68 -3.37 4.41 -4.62
CA VAL A 68 -3.52 3.10 -5.24
C VAL A 68 -5.00 2.69 -5.20
N PRO A 69 -5.63 2.35 -6.32
CA PRO A 69 -7.01 1.94 -6.33
C PRO A 69 -7.16 0.56 -5.67
N ALA A 70 -8.13 0.45 -4.77
CA ALA A 70 -8.55 -0.81 -4.18
C ALA A 70 -9.43 -1.57 -5.18
N ALA A 71 -9.12 -2.85 -5.40
CA ALA A 71 -9.97 -3.78 -6.15
C ALA A 71 -11.11 -4.32 -5.29
N SER A 72 -10.83 -4.61 -4.03
CA SER A 72 -11.82 -5.07 -3.06
C SER A 72 -11.35 -4.76 -1.64
N TRP A 73 -12.28 -4.75 -0.69
CA TRP A 73 -11.97 -4.61 0.72
C TRP A 73 -12.84 -5.57 1.54
N ARG A 74 -12.35 -5.95 2.72
CA ARG A 74 -13.12 -6.70 3.72
C ARG A 74 -12.80 -6.17 5.11
N VAL A 75 -13.78 -6.25 5.99
CA VAL A 75 -13.60 -5.93 7.41
C VAL A 75 -13.67 -7.21 8.24
N GLY A 76 -12.83 -7.28 9.26
CA GLY A 76 -12.77 -8.41 10.18
C GLY A 76 -12.35 -7.98 11.58
N ALA A 77 -12.18 -8.96 12.46
CA ALA A 77 -11.61 -8.77 13.78
C ALA A 77 -10.61 -9.88 14.06
N ILE A 78 -9.52 -9.56 14.77
CA ILE A 78 -8.56 -10.57 15.23
C ILE A 78 -9.08 -11.22 16.52
N ASP A 79 -9.14 -12.54 16.52
CA ASP A 79 -9.77 -13.37 17.57
C ASP A 79 -9.27 -13.10 19.00
N ARG A 80 -8.02 -12.63 19.15
CA ARG A 80 -7.39 -12.45 20.48
C ARG A 80 -7.48 -11.04 21.06
N GLY A 81 -8.16 -10.09 20.40
CA GLY A 81 -8.20 -8.72 20.92
C GLY A 81 -9.32 -7.81 20.40
N ARG A 82 -10.26 -8.32 19.59
CA ARG A 82 -11.36 -7.54 18.99
C ARG A 82 -10.90 -6.24 18.30
N ARG A 83 -9.66 -6.18 17.83
CA ARG A 83 -9.19 -5.03 17.06
C ARG A 83 -9.78 -5.14 15.65
N PRO A 84 -10.51 -4.11 15.18
CA PRO A 84 -11.01 -4.09 13.81
C PRO A 84 -9.82 -4.14 12.84
N VAL A 85 -9.99 -4.92 11.78
CA VAL A 85 -9.03 -5.01 10.68
C VAL A 85 -9.74 -4.64 9.40
N LEU A 86 -9.10 -3.76 8.63
CA LEU A 86 -9.46 -3.45 7.25
C LEU A 86 -8.42 -4.11 6.34
N ASP A 87 -8.83 -5.13 5.61
CA ASP A 87 -8.01 -5.71 4.56
C ASP A 87 -8.39 -5.08 3.22
N VAL A 88 -7.40 -4.53 2.53
CA VAL A 88 -7.56 -3.90 1.22
C VAL A 88 -6.72 -4.68 0.21
N ARG A 89 -7.38 -5.16 -0.84
CA ARG A 89 -6.70 -5.73 -2.01
C ARG A 89 -6.60 -4.67 -3.09
N LEU A 90 -5.39 -4.41 -3.57
CA LEU A 90 -5.11 -3.45 -4.64
C LEU A 90 -5.34 -4.09 -6.02
N VAL A 91 -5.54 -3.26 -7.04
CA VAL A 91 -5.64 -3.73 -8.45
C VAL A 91 -4.39 -4.47 -8.93
N SER A 92 -3.22 -4.19 -8.33
CA SER A 92 -1.97 -4.92 -8.60
C SER A 92 -1.94 -6.33 -8.01
N GLY A 93 -2.94 -6.69 -7.20
CA GLY A 93 -3.00 -7.95 -6.47
C GLY A 93 -2.32 -7.92 -5.10
N ALA A 94 -1.62 -6.84 -4.75
CA ALA A 94 -1.07 -6.66 -3.41
C ALA A 94 -2.20 -6.54 -2.36
N GLU A 95 -1.97 -7.09 -1.17
CA GLU A 95 -2.90 -7.04 -0.05
C GLU A 95 -2.28 -6.27 1.11
N LEU A 96 -3.08 -5.40 1.73
CA LEU A 96 -2.72 -4.60 2.89
C LEU A 96 -3.71 -4.87 4.01
N SER A 97 -3.22 -5.28 5.18
CA SER A 97 -4.01 -5.46 6.38
C SER A 97 -3.74 -4.31 7.34
N ILE A 98 -4.75 -3.47 7.58
CA ILE A 98 -4.67 -2.31 8.46
C ILE A 98 -5.40 -2.64 9.76
N MET A 99 -4.65 -2.70 10.86
CA MET A 99 -5.21 -2.87 12.19
C MET A 99 -5.58 -1.52 12.78
N LEU A 100 -6.83 -1.38 13.21
CA LEU A 100 -7.37 -0.16 13.77
C LEU A 100 -7.61 -0.32 15.28
N THR A 101 -7.60 0.79 15.99
CA THR A 101 -8.25 0.87 17.31
C THR A 101 -9.76 0.93 17.12
N PRO A 102 -10.57 0.58 18.13
CA PRO A 102 -12.02 0.75 18.05
C PRO A 102 -12.44 2.17 17.65
N ASP A 103 -11.86 3.19 18.29
CA ASP A 103 -12.20 4.59 18.02
C ASP A 103 -11.80 5.02 16.59
N SER A 104 -10.62 4.63 16.12
CA SER A 104 -10.20 4.95 14.74
C SER A 104 -11.01 4.20 13.69
N ALA A 105 -11.51 3.00 14.00
CA ALA A 105 -12.39 2.26 13.10
C ALA A 105 -13.76 2.93 12.94
N VAL A 106 -14.36 3.42 14.04
CA VAL A 106 -15.62 4.16 13.99
C VAL A 106 -15.44 5.45 13.17
N ALA A 107 -14.44 6.27 13.50
CA ALA A 107 -14.16 7.51 12.80
C ALA A 107 -13.89 7.28 11.30
N CYS A 108 -13.08 6.27 10.95
CA CYS A 108 -12.80 5.90 9.57
C CYS A 108 -14.08 5.50 8.80
N GLY A 109 -14.95 4.70 9.42
CA GLY A 109 -16.21 4.29 8.83
C GLY A 109 -17.15 5.47 8.57
N GLU A 110 -17.25 6.40 9.53
CA GLU A 110 -18.07 7.61 9.40
C GLU A 110 -17.57 8.54 8.31
N GLU A 111 -16.26 8.84 8.26
CA GLU A 111 -15.65 9.68 7.24
C GLU A 111 -15.78 9.07 5.83
N LEU A 112 -15.57 7.75 5.69
CA LEU A 112 -15.74 7.05 4.43
C LEU A 112 -17.19 7.05 3.98
N ALA A 113 -18.14 6.79 4.88
CA ALA A 113 -19.57 6.81 4.55
C ALA A 113 -20.02 8.21 4.13
N MET A 114 -19.56 9.26 4.81
CA MET A 114 -19.85 10.65 4.45
C MET A 114 -19.31 10.99 3.06
N THR A 115 -18.02 10.72 2.82
CA THR A 115 -17.36 11.02 1.54
C THR A 115 -17.99 10.23 0.40
N GLY A 116 -18.32 8.96 0.63
CA GLY A 116 -19.00 8.11 -0.35
C GLY A 116 -20.38 8.63 -0.74
N ARG A 117 -21.17 9.13 0.23
CA ARG A 117 -22.47 9.75 -0.06
C ARG A 117 -22.33 11.02 -0.89
N LEU A 118 -21.36 11.88 -0.58
CA LEU A 118 -21.10 13.10 -1.34
C LEU A 118 -20.73 12.78 -2.79
N ALA A 119 -19.93 11.73 -3.02
CA ALA A 119 -19.52 11.33 -4.37
C ALA A 119 -20.65 10.70 -5.21
N LEU A 120 -21.76 10.29 -4.59
CA LEU A 120 -22.92 9.72 -5.27
C LEU A 120 -23.97 10.77 -5.68
N VAL A 121 -23.85 12.02 -5.21
CA VAL A 121 -24.74 13.09 -5.64
C VAL A 121 -24.37 13.48 -7.08
N PRO A 122 -25.28 13.35 -8.06
CA PRO A 122 -25.00 13.77 -9.43
C PRO A 122 -24.69 15.27 -9.45
N GLU A 123 -23.77 15.69 -10.32
CA GLU A 123 -23.62 17.11 -10.68
C GLU A 123 -24.85 17.55 -11.50
N ASP A 124 -26.00 17.69 -10.86
CA ASP A 124 -27.12 18.46 -11.42
C ASP A 124 -26.82 19.95 -11.24
N GLY A 125 -25.89 20.45 -12.06
CA GLY A 125 -25.74 21.89 -12.29
C GLY A 125 -26.81 22.37 -13.28
N PRO A 126 -27.51 23.49 -13.01
CA PRO A 126 -28.52 24.00 -13.93
C PRO A 126 -27.82 24.47 -15.22
N ARG A 127 -28.27 23.95 -16.36
CA ARG A 127 -27.99 24.56 -17.66
C ARG A 127 -28.87 25.80 -17.78
N ASN A 128 -28.29 26.98 -17.50
CA ASN A 128 -28.79 28.26 -18.00
C ASN A 128 -27.84 28.79 -19.06
#